data_AF-A0ABD6BCP7-F1
#
_entry.id   AF-A0ABD6BCP7-F1
#
_cell.length_a   1.000
_cell.length_b   1.000
_cell.length_c   1.000
_cell.angle_alpha   90.00
_cell.angle_beta   90.00
_cell.angle_gamma   90.00
#
_symmetry.space_group_name_H-M   'P 1'
#
loop_
_entity.id
_entity.type
_entity.pdbx_description
1 polymer ?
#
loop_
_entity_poly.entity_id
_entity_poly.type
_entity_poly.pdbx_seq_one_letter_code
_entity_poly.pdbx_strand_id
1 'polypeptide(L)'
;MLDGKSIQRKLVGNDDERAVSPVIGVILMVAITVILAAVIAAFVLDMGQGQTQNPQAGFDVTQENDTHSEVQIVSIDRLDSAEVTCDSNSNTASFDNPGVGNTTSIECNDENVSITGTYEGTSNVMN
;
A
#
# COMPACT_ATOMS: atom_id res chain seq x y z
N MET A 1 -77.47 -10.06 -13.07
CA MET A 1 -76.82 -10.53 -11.82
C MET A 1 -75.34 -10.65 -12.11
N LEU A 2 -74.49 -9.99 -11.33
CA LEU A 2 -73.02 -10.02 -11.52
C LEU A 2 -72.49 -11.39 -11.08
N ASP A 3 -71.78 -12.07 -11.96
CA ASP A 3 -71.23 -13.41 -11.73
C ASP A 3 -69.97 -13.32 -10.86
N GLY A 4 -70.10 -13.74 -9.59
CA GLY A 4 -69.01 -13.70 -8.60
C GLY A 4 -67.79 -14.56 -8.97
N LYS A 5 -67.95 -15.53 -9.88
CA LYS A 5 -66.85 -16.36 -10.37
C LYS A 5 -65.85 -15.58 -11.24
N SER A 6 -66.33 -14.54 -11.92
CA SER A 6 -65.49 -13.65 -12.74
C SER A 6 -64.61 -12.71 -11.90
N ILE A 7 -65.06 -12.34 -10.70
CA ILE A 7 -64.34 -11.44 -9.78
C ILE A 7 -63.22 -12.18 -9.04
N GLN A 8 -63.43 -13.46 -8.68
CA GLN A 8 -62.38 -14.30 -8.08
C GLN A 8 -61.13 -14.41 -8.97
N ARG A 9 -61.32 -14.57 -10.28
CA ARG A 9 -60.21 -14.67 -11.25
C ARG A 9 -59.46 -13.37 -11.49
N LYS A 10 -60.00 -12.24 -11.02
CA LYS A 10 -59.38 -10.91 -11.16
C LYS A 10 -58.61 -10.48 -9.90
N LEU A 11 -58.83 -11.17 -8.77
CA LEU A 11 -58.15 -10.93 -7.49
C LEU A 11 -56.97 -11.90 -7.26
N VAL A 12 -57.05 -13.11 -7.80
CA VAL A 12 -55.92 -14.02 -7.94
C VAL A 12 -55.33 -13.78 -9.32
N GLY A 13 -54.23 -13.03 -9.38
CA GLY A 13 -53.50 -12.75 -10.62
C GLY A 13 -53.12 -14.02 -11.37
N ASN A 14 -52.91 -13.89 -12.68
CA ASN A 14 -52.57 -15.01 -13.56
C ASN A 14 -51.35 -15.76 -13.00
N ASP A 15 -51.30 -17.09 -13.18
CA ASP A 15 -50.24 -17.93 -12.57
C ASP A 15 -48.81 -17.53 -13.01
N ASP A 16 -48.71 -16.81 -14.13
CA ASP A 16 -47.49 -16.27 -14.72
C ASP A 16 -46.97 -15.00 -13.99
N GLU A 17 -47.83 -14.27 -13.26
CA GLU A 17 -47.47 -13.13 -12.40
C GLU A 17 -47.36 -13.50 -10.92
N ARG A 18 -47.24 -14.79 -10.57
CA ARG A 18 -46.72 -15.20 -9.26
C ARG A 18 -45.24 -14.83 -9.18
N ALA A 19 -45.01 -13.52 -9.05
CA ALA A 19 -43.81 -12.90 -8.58
C ALA A 19 -43.26 -13.75 -7.44
N VAL A 20 -41.97 -14.08 -7.57
CA VAL A 20 -41.08 -14.64 -6.56
C VAL A 20 -41.71 -14.59 -5.17
N SER A 21 -41.93 -15.77 -4.56
CA SER A 21 -42.57 -15.82 -3.25
C SER A 21 -41.87 -14.84 -2.28
N PRO A 22 -42.60 -14.14 -1.39
CA PRO A 22 -42.02 -13.14 -0.50
C PRO A 22 -40.78 -13.64 0.25
N VAL A 23 -40.75 -14.94 0.58
CA VAL A 23 -39.64 -15.59 1.26
C VAL A 23 -38.43 -15.79 0.36
N ILE A 24 -38.64 -16.22 -0.89
CA ILE A 24 -37.55 -16.43 -1.85
C ILE A 24 -36.91 -15.08 -2.22
N GLY A 25 -37.70 -14.02 -2.37
CA GLY A 25 -37.18 -12.67 -2.62
C GLY A 25 -36.23 -12.19 -1.51
N VAL A 26 -36.61 -12.42 -0.25
CA VAL A 26 -35.78 -12.05 0.90
C VAL A 26 -34.50 -12.89 0.96
N ILE A 27 -34.59 -14.20 0.74
CA ILE A 27 -33.39 -15.07 0.74
C ILE A 27 -32.41 -14.63 -0.34
N LEU A 28 -32.89 -14.34 -1.55
CA LEU A 28 -32.04 -13.92 -2.66
C LEU A 28 -31.39 -12.54 -2.39
N MET A 29 -32.14 -11.60 -1.82
CA MET A 29 -31.61 -10.28 -1.46
C MET A 29 -30.53 -10.37 -0.37
N VAL A 30 -30.79 -11.17 0.67
CA VAL A 30 -29.84 -11.36 1.77
C VAL A 30 -28.61 -12.13 1.29
N ALA A 31 -28.77 -13.16 0.48
CA ALA A 31 -27.65 -13.95 -0.02
C ALA A 31 -26.62 -13.10 -0.79
N ILE A 32 -27.08 -12.27 -1.72
CA ILE A 32 -26.19 -11.45 -2.54
C ILE A 32 -25.50 -10.37 -1.69
N THR A 33 -26.24 -9.71 -0.80
CA THR A 33 -25.67 -8.66 0.06
C THR A 33 -24.62 -9.19 1.03
N VAL A 34 -24.82 -10.39 1.59
CA VAL A 34 -23.82 -11.05 2.46
C VAL A 34 -22.55 -11.41 1.68
N ILE A 35 -22.68 -11.93 0.46
CA ILE A 35 -21.52 -12.24 -0.39
C ILE A 35 -20.74 -10.96 -0.72
N LEU A 36 -21.43 -9.91 -1.17
CA LEU A 36 -20.78 -8.64 -1.52
C LEU A 36 -20.09 -8.00 -0.32
N ALA A 37 -20.74 -8.01 0.85
CA ALA A 37 -20.14 -7.48 2.08
C ALA A 37 -18.87 -8.25 2.49
N ALA A 38 -18.89 -9.58 2.45
CA ALA A 38 -17.74 -10.41 2.79
C ALA A 38 -16.56 -10.18 1.84
N VAL A 39 -16.84 -10.08 0.53
CA VAL A 39 -15.80 -9.85 -0.49
C VAL A 39 -15.17 -8.47 -0.32
N ILE A 40 -15.97 -7.42 -0.13
CA ILE A 40 -15.43 -6.06 0.08
C ILE A 40 -14.61 -6.00 1.37
N ALA A 41 -15.07 -6.64 2.45
CA ALA A 41 -14.31 -6.69 3.70
C ALA A 41 -12.93 -7.35 3.52
N ALA A 42 -12.86 -8.44 2.73
CA ALA A 42 -11.59 -9.06 2.39
C ALA A 42 -10.68 -8.13 1.58
N PHE A 43 -11.21 -7.43 0.56
CA PHE A 43 -10.44 -6.46 -0.21
C PHE A 43 -9.95 -5.28 0.63
N VAL A 44 -10.78 -4.75 1.53
CA VAL A 44 -10.40 -3.63 2.40
C VAL A 44 -9.30 -4.05 3.39
N LEU A 45 -9.41 -5.24 3.97
CA LEU A 45 -8.38 -5.78 4.87
C LEU A 45 -7.06 -6.05 4.15
N ASP A 46 -7.11 -6.49 2.90
CA ASP A 46 -5.93 -6.73 2.07
C ASP A 46 -5.25 -5.42 1.67
N MET A 47 -6.02 -4.38 1.30
CA MET A 47 -5.47 -3.05 1.01
C MET A 47 -4.88 -2.36 2.26
N GLY A 48 -5.44 -2.62 3.45
CA GLY A 48 -4.94 -2.07 4.71
C GLY A 48 -3.55 -2.59 5.11
N GLN A 49 -3.10 -3.71 4.54
CA GLN A 49 -1.80 -4.31 4.86
C GLN A 49 -0.69 -3.92 3.87
N GLY A 50 -0.99 -3.14 2.82
CA GLY A 50 -0.12 -3.00 1.65
C GLY A 50 0.59 -1.65 1.46
N GLN A 51 0.51 -0.70 2.39
CA GLN A 51 1.22 0.58 2.29
C GLN A 51 2.42 0.56 3.23
N THR A 52 3.42 -0.27 2.94
CA THR A 52 4.69 -0.16 3.66
C THR A 52 5.33 1.16 3.28
N GLN A 53 5.60 2.00 4.27
CA GLN A 53 6.13 3.34 4.03
C GLN A 53 7.58 3.24 3.59
N ASN A 54 7.89 3.74 2.39
CA ASN A 54 9.27 3.83 1.93
C ASN A 54 10.05 4.85 2.78
N PRO A 55 11.33 4.59 3.04
CA PRO A 55 12.17 5.59 3.67
C PRO A 55 12.28 6.85 2.79
N GLN A 56 12.36 8.01 3.42
CA GLN A 56 12.45 9.32 2.80
C GLN A 56 13.44 10.19 3.59
N ALA A 57 14.56 10.50 2.97
CA ALA A 57 15.55 11.45 3.47
C ALA A 57 16.29 12.10 2.29
N GLY A 58 16.79 13.31 2.50
CA GLY A 58 17.66 14.00 1.56
C GLY A 58 19.11 13.83 1.99
N PHE A 59 19.94 13.43 1.04
CA PHE A 59 21.39 13.33 1.21
C PHE A 59 22.08 14.27 0.24
N ASP A 60 23.13 14.92 0.71
CA ASP A 60 24.06 15.69 -0.11
C ASP A 60 25.38 14.93 -0.16
N VAL A 61 25.85 14.63 -1.37
CA VAL A 61 27.10 13.91 -1.58
C VAL A 61 28.11 14.89 -2.16
N THR A 62 29.12 15.22 -1.38
CA THR A 62 30.22 16.09 -1.79
C THR A 62 31.49 15.26 -1.94
N GLN A 63 32.06 15.25 -3.15
CA GLN A 63 33.36 14.62 -3.39
C GLN A 63 34.46 15.56 -2.87
N GLU A 64 35.22 15.12 -1.87
CA GLU A 64 36.36 15.89 -1.35
C GLU A 64 37.60 15.72 -2.21
N ASN A 65 37.87 14.49 -2.68
CA ASN A 65 39.00 14.14 -3.54
C ASN A 65 38.59 12.98 -4.48
N ASP A 66 39.43 12.63 -5.46
CA ASP A 66 39.20 11.48 -6.37
C ASP A 66 38.91 10.17 -5.62
N THR A 67 39.35 10.06 -4.36
CA THR A 67 39.25 8.84 -3.56
C THR A 67 38.17 8.92 -2.47
N HIS A 68 37.85 10.11 -1.95
CA HIS A 68 36.99 10.31 -0.77
C HIS A 68 35.75 11.14 -1.09
N SER A 69 34.60 10.64 -0.65
CA SER A 69 33.31 11.32 -0.73
C SER A 69 32.72 11.51 0.68
N GLU A 70 32.25 12.71 0.98
CA GLU A 70 31.48 13.02 2.18
C GLU A 70 29.99 12.96 1.84
N VAL A 71 29.21 12.31 2.70
CA VAL A 71 27.76 12.25 2.61
C VAL A 71 27.17 12.93 3.84
N GLN A 72 26.38 13.98 3.61
CA GLN A 72 25.65 14.70 4.64
C GLN A 72 24.15 14.43 4.54
N ILE A 73 23.48 14.30 5.68
CA ILE A 73 22.02 14.27 5.74
C ILE A 73 21.47 15.70 5.80
N VAL A 74 20.75 16.13 4.76
CA VAL A 74 20.16 17.49 4.66
C VAL A 74 18.70 17.54 5.10
N SER A 75 17.96 16.43 5.00
CA SER A 75 16.60 16.35 5.49
C SER A 75 16.23 14.92 5.88
N ILE A 76 15.37 14.78 6.88
CA ILE A 76 14.85 13.49 7.34
C ILE A 76 13.34 13.61 7.48
N ASP A 77 12.62 12.69 6.86
CA ASP A 77 11.17 12.48 7.07
C ASP A 77 10.94 11.12 7.71
N ARG A 78 11.31 10.04 7.00
CA ARG A 78 11.11 8.64 7.42
C ARG A 78 12.40 7.87 7.22
N LEU A 79 13.24 7.79 8.24
CA LEU A 79 14.53 7.11 8.16
C LEU A 79 14.94 6.63 9.56
N ASP A 80 15.10 5.32 9.71
CA ASP A 80 15.61 4.71 10.94
C ASP A 80 17.13 4.52 10.86
N SER A 81 17.63 4.09 9.70
CA SER A 81 19.05 4.02 9.39
C SER A 81 19.32 4.27 7.91
N ALA A 82 20.54 4.64 7.57
CA ALA A 82 21.00 4.71 6.19
C ALA A 82 22.38 4.06 6.03
N GLU A 83 22.59 3.42 4.90
CA GLU A 83 23.85 2.81 4.51
C GLU A 83 24.32 3.45 3.22
N VAL A 84 25.57 3.88 3.18
CA VAL A 84 26.23 4.47 2.03
C VAL A 84 27.19 3.42 1.49
N THR A 85 27.07 3.07 0.22
CA THR A 85 27.86 2.02 -0.44
C THR A 85 28.46 2.53 -1.74
N CYS A 86 29.71 2.14 -2.01
CA CYS A 86 30.32 2.35 -3.33
C CYS A 86 30.05 1.13 -4.24
N ASP A 87 29.65 1.38 -5.49
CA ASP A 87 29.11 0.36 -6.42
C ASP A 87 30.06 -0.83 -6.68
N SER A 88 31.39 -0.64 -6.73
CA SER A 88 32.34 -1.72 -7.05
C SER A 88 33.21 -2.17 -5.88
N ASN A 89 33.48 -1.30 -4.90
CA ASN A 89 34.41 -1.60 -3.80
C ASN A 89 33.77 -2.21 -2.55
N SER A 90 32.44 -2.34 -2.48
CA SER A 90 31.71 -2.84 -1.28
C SER A 90 32.08 -2.13 0.03
N ASN A 91 32.71 -0.95 -0.06
CA ASN A 91 32.97 -0.10 1.09
C ASN A 91 31.61 0.42 1.57
N THR A 92 31.39 0.40 2.87
CA THR A 92 30.10 0.73 3.47
C THR A 92 30.32 1.67 4.66
N ALA A 93 29.48 2.70 4.74
CA ALA A 93 29.40 3.59 5.89
C ALA A 93 27.94 3.67 6.33
N SER A 94 27.67 3.57 7.63
CA SER A 94 26.30 3.55 8.16
C SER A 94 25.98 4.78 9.00
N PHE A 95 24.69 5.12 9.01
CA PHE A 95 24.06 6.04 9.95
C PHE A 95 23.06 5.23 10.78
N ASP A 96 23.48 4.79 11.97
CA ASP A 96 22.63 4.00 12.89
C ASP A 96 21.61 4.87 13.66
N ASN A 97 21.84 6.19 13.69
CA ASN A 97 20.91 7.20 14.19
C ASN A 97 21.04 8.44 13.29
N PRO A 98 20.38 8.44 12.12
CA PRO A 98 20.46 9.55 11.19
C PRO A 98 19.85 10.81 11.81
N GLY A 99 20.57 11.92 11.72
CA GLY A 99 20.15 13.24 12.15
C GLY A 99 20.52 14.25 11.07
N VAL A 100 19.69 15.28 10.87
CA VAL A 100 20.01 16.35 9.92
C VAL A 100 21.31 17.03 10.35
N GLY A 101 22.25 17.15 9.41
CA GLY A 101 23.60 17.68 9.62
C GLY A 101 24.66 16.63 9.94
N ASN A 102 24.29 15.37 10.22
CA ASN A 102 25.27 14.30 10.38
C ASN A 102 25.99 14.07 9.05
N THR A 103 27.31 13.89 9.12
CA THR A 103 28.16 13.56 7.97
C THR A 103 28.86 12.24 8.20
N THR A 104 29.13 11.52 7.12
CA THR A 104 30.03 10.37 7.09
C THR A 104 30.90 10.46 5.85
N SER A 105 32.14 10.01 5.94
CA SER A 105 33.06 9.96 4.82
C SER A 105 33.28 8.52 4.39
N ILE A 106 33.27 8.29 3.08
CA ILE A 106 33.50 6.98 2.49
C ILE A 106 34.52 7.09 1.36
N GLU A 107 35.36 6.07 1.23
CA GLU A 107 36.38 5.98 0.19
C GLU A 107 35.78 5.21 -1.00
N CYS A 108 35.51 5.91 -2.10
CA CYS A 108 34.86 5.36 -3.29
C CYS A 108 35.73 5.35 -4.57
N ASN A 109 36.99 5.79 -4.55
CA ASN A 109 37.90 5.69 -5.73
C ASN A 109 37.25 6.11 -7.07
N ASP A 110 36.58 7.26 -7.09
CA ASP A 110 35.88 7.81 -8.26
C ASP A 110 34.66 6.99 -8.74
N GLU A 111 34.12 6.12 -7.88
CA GLU A 111 32.89 5.35 -8.13
C GLU A 111 31.64 6.11 -7.66
N ASN A 112 30.50 5.70 -8.22
CA ASN A 112 29.20 6.22 -7.80
C ASN A 112 28.88 5.78 -6.36
N VAL A 113 28.38 6.74 -5.58
CA VAL A 113 27.87 6.53 -4.23
C VAL A 113 26.39 6.18 -4.33
N SER A 114 25.99 5.06 -3.72
CA SER A 114 24.59 4.66 -3.59
C SER A 114 24.20 4.68 -2.12
N ILE A 115 23.07 5.29 -1.80
CA ILE A 115 22.59 5.42 -0.41
C ILE A 115 21.35 4.57 -0.26
N THR A 116 21.34 3.66 0.69
CA THR A 116 20.18 2.81 1.01
C THR A 116 19.63 3.23 2.36
N GLY A 117 18.46 3.86 2.37
CA GLY A 117 17.75 4.14 3.62
C GLY A 117 16.90 2.95 4.04
N THR A 118 16.69 2.80 5.34
CA THR A 118 15.74 1.84 5.91
C THR A 118 14.76 2.54 6.85
N TYR A 119 13.49 2.16 6.78
CA TYR A 119 12.43 2.63 7.68
C TYR A 119 11.43 1.50 7.92
N GLU A 120 11.16 1.18 9.19
CA GLU A 120 10.22 0.13 9.61
C GLU A 120 10.40 -1.21 8.87
N GLY A 121 11.66 -1.59 8.60
CA GLY A 121 12.00 -2.85 7.91
C GLY A 121 11.92 -2.80 6.39
N THR A 122 11.63 -1.65 5.79
CA THR A 122 11.66 -1.43 4.34
C THR A 122 12.88 -0.64 3.94
N SER A 123 13.67 -1.19 3.02
CA SER A 123 14.86 -0.52 2.47
C SER A 123 14.57 0.03 1.08
N ASN A 124 15.10 1.22 0.78
CA ASN A 124 15.02 1.82 -0.54
C ASN A 124 16.35 2.51 -0.90
N VAL A 125 16.77 2.32 -2.15
CA VAL A 125 17.97 2.98 -2.68
C VAL A 125 17.62 4.39 -3.13
N MET A 126 18.21 5.36 -2.45
CA MET A 126 18.19 6.79 -2.70
C MET A 126 19.48 7.13 -3.45
N ASN A 127 19.39 7.20 -4.78
CA ASN A 127 20.48 7.67 -5.64
C ASN A 127 20.48 9.19 -5.74
#